data_AF-A0A3D3YQD9-F1
#
_entry.id   AF-A0A3D3YQD9-F1
#
_cell.length_a   1.000
_cell.length_b   1.000
_cell.length_c   1.000
_cell.angle_alpha   90.00
_cell.angle_beta   90.00
_cell.angle_gamma   90.00
#
_symmetry.space_group_name_H-M   'P 1'
#
loop_
_entity.id
_entity.type
_entity.pdbx_description
1 polymer ?
#
loop_
_entity_poly.entity_id
_entity_poly.type
_entity_poly.pdbx_seq_one_letter_code
_entity_poly.pdbx_strand_id
1 'polypeptide(L)'
;MSGTYIDITEIVAPYHAVAGEVVGVTVKAKNKWTSSVHVYMVAVLDSELRFIDWQDYWISAGATHSFTGSFVMPAKDVNIHAYAYYEGTDGYLHMDDGLTKGVYLAEAFEGAISKMELEYDESRASIPAYNIPQNDRGLVHVWGRNDMDSAQRLGIWWRVKDPDGVTVEEYAAWEAWPYTGAGSAHEFIGGRFSLDKPGAYSISVQLFMNPDAQVMVDSYSGTLCAVVSTAPVFSSLSIKDYVKV
;
A
#
# COMPACT_ATOMS: atom_id res chain seq x y z
N MET A 1 0.34 -36.52 0.94
CA MET A 1 0.19 -37.92 1.40
C MET A 1 -0.17 -37.80 2.88
N SER A 2 -0.18 -38.84 3.71
CA SER A 2 -0.07 -38.60 5.16
C SER A 2 1.09 -39.46 5.62
N GLY A 3 2.08 -38.85 6.25
CA GLY A 3 3.31 -39.54 6.60
C GLY A 3 3.12 -40.57 7.70
N THR A 4 4.07 -41.48 7.80
CA THR A 4 4.05 -42.54 8.80
C THR A 4 4.36 -41.99 10.19
N TYR A 5 5.34 -41.09 10.28
CA TYR A 5 5.83 -40.54 11.54
C TYR A 5 5.46 -39.06 11.70
N ILE A 6 5.53 -38.31 10.61
CA ILE A 6 5.34 -36.88 10.52
C ILE A 6 4.11 -36.58 9.68
N ASP A 7 3.39 -35.54 10.07
CA ASP A 7 2.27 -35.00 9.33
C ASP A 7 2.54 -33.53 9.08
N ILE A 8 2.60 -33.11 7.82
CA ILE A 8 2.63 -31.68 7.49
C ILE A 8 1.19 -31.18 7.60
N THR A 9 0.89 -30.53 8.72
CA THR A 9 -0.49 -30.14 9.05
C THR A 9 -0.93 -28.87 8.33
N GLU A 10 0.02 -27.99 7.97
CA GLU A 10 -0.31 -26.69 7.38
C GLU A 10 0.89 -26.06 6.64
N ILE A 11 0.61 -25.39 5.52
CA ILE A 11 1.49 -24.38 4.91
C ILE A 11 0.81 -23.01 5.05
N VAL A 12 1.37 -22.17 5.91
CA VAL A 12 0.92 -20.79 6.13
C VAL A 12 1.65 -19.89 5.15
N ALA A 13 0.90 -19.37 4.18
CA ALA A 13 1.30 -18.41 3.16
C ALA A 13 0.05 -17.66 2.69
N PRO A 14 0.17 -16.43 2.15
CA PRO A 14 -0.97 -15.71 1.58
C PRO A 14 -1.58 -16.48 0.41
N TYR A 15 -2.85 -16.20 0.11
CA TYR A 15 -3.53 -16.80 -1.04
C TYR A 15 -3.17 -16.09 -2.35
N HIS A 16 -2.90 -14.78 -2.29
CA HIS A 16 -2.41 -13.97 -3.40
C HIS A 16 -1.15 -13.18 -3.00
N ALA A 17 -0.23 -12.98 -3.94
CA ALA A 17 0.95 -12.12 -3.76
C ALA A 17 1.30 -11.39 -5.08
N VAL A 18 1.82 -10.17 -4.99
CA VAL A 18 2.22 -9.38 -6.17
C VAL A 18 3.58 -9.86 -6.67
N ALA A 19 3.80 -9.87 -7.99
CA ALA A 19 5.11 -10.18 -8.56
C ALA A 19 6.21 -9.29 -7.96
N GLY A 20 7.35 -9.89 -7.57
CA GLY A 20 8.46 -9.20 -6.91
C GLY A 20 8.34 -9.07 -5.39
N GLU A 21 7.17 -9.34 -4.81
CA GLU A 21 6.97 -9.33 -3.36
C GLU A 21 7.69 -10.50 -2.68
N VAL A 22 8.24 -10.27 -1.48
CA VAL A 22 8.81 -11.35 -0.64
C VAL A 22 7.68 -12.05 0.11
N VAL A 23 7.41 -13.30 -0.26
CA VAL A 23 6.38 -14.14 0.36
C VAL A 23 7.00 -14.96 1.48
N GLY A 24 6.62 -14.64 2.72
CA GLY A 24 6.96 -15.44 3.90
C GLY A 24 6.10 -16.71 3.99
N VAL A 25 6.74 -17.83 4.30
CA VAL A 25 6.09 -19.15 4.38
C VAL A 25 6.46 -19.82 5.70
N THR A 26 5.46 -20.38 6.39
CA THR A 26 5.65 -21.25 7.56
C THR A 26 5.04 -22.62 7.31
N VAL A 27 5.83 -23.67 7.45
CA VAL A 27 5.38 -25.07 7.37
C VAL A 27 5.28 -25.64 8.77
N LYS A 28 4.11 -26.19 9.14
CA LYS A 28 3.89 -26.84 10.44
C LYS A 28 3.95 -28.36 10.27
N ALA A 29 4.86 -29.00 11.00
CA ALA A 29 5.03 -30.44 11.00
C ALA A 29 4.74 -31.01 12.40
N LYS A 30 3.87 -32.01 12.48
CA LYS A 30 3.50 -32.70 13.71
C LYS A 30 4.10 -34.10 13.74
N ASN A 31 4.76 -34.43 14.85
CA ASN A 31 5.18 -35.80 15.11
C ASN A 31 3.97 -36.61 15.64
N LYS A 32 3.54 -37.62 14.89
CA LYS A 32 2.47 -38.57 15.24
C LYS A 32 2.99 -39.79 15.98
N TRP A 33 4.30 -40.00 16.00
CA TRP A 33 4.93 -41.13 16.65
C TRP A 33 4.95 -40.98 18.17
N THR A 34 5.12 -42.11 18.86
CA THR A 34 5.14 -42.21 20.32
C THR A 34 6.47 -41.78 20.95
N SER A 35 7.49 -41.54 20.14
CA SER A 35 8.81 -41.05 20.56
C SER A 35 9.25 -39.86 19.71
N SER A 36 10.32 -39.18 20.13
CA SER A 36 10.92 -38.10 19.34
C SER A 36 11.41 -38.61 17.98
N VAL A 37 11.21 -37.81 16.94
CA VAL A 37 11.64 -38.09 15.56
C VAL A 37 12.51 -36.94 15.08
N HIS A 38 13.65 -37.26 14.46
CA HIS A 38 14.49 -36.28 13.77
C HIS A 38 13.92 -36.04 12.38
N VAL A 39 13.53 -34.79 12.12
CA VAL A 39 12.85 -34.40 10.90
C VAL A 39 13.72 -33.46 10.11
N TYR A 40 13.80 -33.68 8.80
CA TYR A 40 14.38 -32.76 7.84
C TYR A 40 13.26 -32.19 6.97
N MET A 41 13.19 -30.87 6.89
CA MET A 41 12.17 -30.15 6.14
C MET A 41 12.77 -29.50 4.91
N VAL A 42 12.09 -29.69 3.78
CA VAL A 42 12.40 -29.04 2.51
C VAL A 42 11.13 -28.37 1.97
N ALA A 43 11.23 -27.13 1.52
CA ALA A 43 10.15 -26.47 0.79
C ALA A 43 10.67 -25.92 -0.53
N VAL A 44 9.95 -26.23 -1.61
CA VAL A 44 10.32 -25.96 -2.99
C VAL A 44 9.19 -25.21 -3.69
N LEU A 45 9.53 -24.18 -4.47
CA LEU A 45 8.63 -23.46 -5.35
C LEU A 45 8.62 -24.12 -6.73
N ASP A 46 7.45 -24.54 -7.22
CA ASP A 46 7.24 -25.19 -8.53
C ASP A 46 8.19 -26.37 -8.80
N SER A 47 8.72 -27.00 -7.76
CA SER A 47 9.77 -28.04 -7.84
C SER A 47 11.12 -27.57 -8.40
N GLU A 48 11.36 -26.27 -8.48
CA GLU A 48 12.59 -25.68 -9.04
C GLU A 48 13.46 -25.01 -7.96
N LEU A 49 12.85 -24.14 -7.14
CA LEU A 49 13.60 -23.30 -6.19
C LEU A 49 13.35 -23.73 -4.76
N ARG A 50 14.40 -24.22 -4.08
CA ARG A 50 14.35 -24.49 -2.63
C ARG A 50 14.50 -23.19 -1.84
N PHE A 51 13.60 -22.97 -0.89
CA PHE A 51 13.63 -21.80 0.00
C PHE A 51 13.55 -22.16 1.50
N ILE A 52 13.16 -23.40 1.82
CA ILE A 52 13.56 -24.06 3.06
C ILE A 52 14.48 -25.20 2.63
N ASP A 53 15.76 -25.11 2.99
CA ASP A 53 16.79 -26.04 2.51
C ASP A 53 17.32 -26.90 3.67
N TRP A 54 16.82 -28.14 3.74
CA TRP A 54 17.22 -29.17 4.71
C TRP A 54 17.30 -28.69 6.17
N GLN A 55 16.34 -27.85 6.60
CA GLN A 55 16.26 -27.49 8.01
C GLN A 55 15.88 -28.73 8.82
N ASP A 56 16.63 -29.02 9.88
CA ASP A 56 16.39 -30.20 10.70
C ASP A 56 16.02 -29.86 12.15
N TYR A 57 15.20 -30.72 12.76
CA TYR A 57 14.79 -30.56 14.16
C TYR A 57 14.32 -31.88 14.78
N TRP A 58 14.59 -32.06 16.07
CA TRP A 58 14.03 -33.17 16.86
C TRP A 58 12.66 -32.80 17.42
N ILE A 59 11.60 -33.34 16.83
CA ILE A 59 10.23 -33.06 17.28
C ILE A 59 9.82 -34.11 18.32
N SER A 60 9.50 -33.69 19.54
CA SER A 60 9.00 -34.59 20.60
C SER A 60 7.69 -35.28 20.21
N ALA A 61 7.40 -36.43 20.82
CA ALA A 61 6.18 -37.19 20.58
C ALA A 61 4.93 -36.31 20.72
N GLY A 62 4.06 -36.31 19.70
CA GLY A 62 2.82 -35.51 19.68
C GLY A 62 2.99 -34.01 19.46
N ALA A 63 4.22 -33.48 19.47
CA ALA A 63 4.50 -32.05 19.33
C ALA A 63 4.46 -31.59 17.87
N THR A 64 4.28 -30.28 17.68
CA THR A 64 4.34 -29.61 16.38
C THR A 64 5.49 -28.61 16.38
N HIS A 65 6.27 -28.60 15.31
CA HIS A 65 7.32 -27.61 15.06
C HIS A 65 7.02 -26.81 13.79
N SER A 66 7.53 -25.58 13.72
CA SER A 66 7.33 -24.67 12.60
C SER A 66 8.67 -24.36 11.92
N PHE A 67 8.74 -24.64 10.63
CA PHE A 67 9.87 -24.31 9.77
C PHE A 67 9.50 -23.09 8.92
N THR A 68 10.42 -22.13 8.80
CA THR A 68 10.15 -20.87 8.10
C THR A 68 11.14 -20.63 6.98
N GLY A 69 10.65 -20.06 5.89
CA GLY A 69 11.45 -19.60 4.76
C GLY A 69 10.67 -18.56 3.94
N SER A 70 11.25 -18.09 2.85
CA SER A 70 10.59 -17.10 1.98
C SER A 70 11.10 -17.20 0.55
N PHE A 71 10.26 -16.82 -0.41
CA PHE A 71 10.64 -16.67 -1.81
C PHE A 71 10.17 -15.32 -2.37
N VAL A 72 10.73 -14.90 -3.51
CA VAL A 72 10.23 -13.74 -4.25
C VAL A 72 9.18 -14.22 -5.25
N MET A 73 7.96 -13.67 -5.17
CA MET A 73 6.85 -14.07 -6.04
C MET A 73 7.20 -13.82 -7.51
N PRO A 74 7.23 -14.84 -8.38
CA PRO A 74 7.45 -14.62 -9.80
C PRO A 74 6.19 -14.02 -10.46
N ALA A 75 6.30 -13.56 -11.70
CA ALA A 75 5.18 -13.07 -12.50
C ALA A 75 4.30 -14.21 -13.05
N LYS A 76 3.95 -15.18 -12.21
CA LYS A 76 3.06 -16.32 -12.50
C LYS A 76 2.51 -16.90 -11.20
N ASP A 77 1.41 -17.64 -11.30
CA ASP A 77 0.95 -18.51 -10.22
C ASP A 77 2.01 -19.57 -9.88
N VAL A 78 2.10 -19.94 -8.60
CA VAL A 78 3.10 -20.89 -8.11
C VAL A 78 2.50 -21.88 -7.12
N ASN A 79 3.15 -23.04 -7.02
CA ASN A 79 2.89 -24.03 -5.99
C ASN A 79 4.07 -24.13 -5.04
N ILE A 80 3.78 -24.04 -3.75
CA ILE A 80 4.69 -24.42 -2.69
C ILE A 80 4.53 -25.91 -2.43
N HIS A 81 5.61 -26.67 -2.55
CA HIS A 81 5.69 -28.06 -2.15
C HIS A 81 6.56 -28.19 -0.90
N ALA A 82 5.97 -28.62 0.21
CA ALA A 82 6.70 -28.92 1.43
C ALA A 82 6.84 -30.44 1.58
N TYR A 83 8.02 -30.91 1.95
CA TYR A 83 8.36 -32.31 2.14
C TYR A 83 9.07 -32.51 3.48
N ALA A 84 8.59 -33.50 4.23
CA ALA A 84 9.21 -33.94 5.48
C ALA A 84 9.93 -35.26 5.24
N TYR A 85 11.15 -35.38 5.74
CA TYR A 85 11.97 -36.58 5.72
C TYR A 85 12.33 -36.99 7.14
N TYR A 86 12.52 -38.29 7.38
CA TYR A 86 13.09 -38.83 8.62
C TYR A 86 14.33 -39.65 8.32
N GLU A 87 15.23 -39.74 9.30
CA GLU A 87 16.38 -40.63 9.24
C GLU A 87 15.97 -42.04 9.68
N GLY A 88 16.12 -43.02 8.77
CA GLY A 88 15.88 -44.42 9.05
C GLY A 88 17.01 -45.05 9.87
N THR A 89 16.76 -46.25 10.41
CA THR A 89 17.80 -47.03 11.12
C THR A 89 18.96 -47.47 10.22
N ASP A 90 18.78 -47.36 8.91
CA ASP A 90 19.78 -47.58 7.88
C ASP A 90 20.69 -46.35 7.64
N GLY A 91 20.44 -45.23 8.32
CA GLY A 91 21.17 -43.98 8.18
C GLY A 91 20.83 -43.19 6.92
N TYR A 92 19.75 -43.56 6.22
CA TYR A 92 19.28 -42.84 5.02
C TYR A 92 18.05 -41.98 5.34
N LEU A 93 17.90 -40.89 4.59
CA LEU A 93 16.72 -40.04 4.66
C LEU A 93 15.60 -40.61 3.79
N HIS A 94 14.45 -40.84 4.41
CA HIS A 94 13.24 -41.33 3.76
C HIS A 94 12.18 -40.23 3.75
N MET A 95 11.61 -39.97 2.58
CA MET A 95 10.48 -39.03 2.48
C MET A 95 9.28 -39.64 3.20
N ASP A 96 8.69 -38.87 4.11
CA ASP A 96 7.56 -39.31 4.92
C ASP A 96 6.25 -38.69 4.46
N ASP A 97 6.21 -37.37 4.38
CA ASP A 97 5.02 -36.63 4.04
C ASP A 97 5.30 -35.47 3.08
N GLY A 98 4.25 -35.06 2.38
CA GLY A 98 4.27 -33.94 1.47
C GLY A 98 2.92 -33.25 1.38
N LEU A 99 2.95 -31.92 1.42
CA LEU A 99 1.80 -31.06 1.25
C LEU A 99 2.09 -29.99 0.20
N THR A 100 1.07 -29.64 -0.59
CA THR A 100 1.16 -28.60 -1.62
C THR A 100 0.19 -27.48 -1.29
N LYS A 101 0.60 -26.23 -1.51
CA LYS A 101 -0.26 -25.04 -1.43
C LYS A 101 0.00 -24.12 -2.62
N GLY A 102 -1.05 -23.71 -3.31
CA GLY A 102 -1.00 -22.68 -4.33
C GLY A 102 -0.90 -21.27 -3.73
N VAL A 103 -0.12 -20.41 -4.38
CA VAL A 103 -0.11 -18.96 -4.19
C VAL A 103 -0.32 -18.33 -5.56
N TYR A 104 -1.36 -17.53 -5.68
CA TYR A 104 -1.80 -16.98 -6.96
C TYR A 104 -1.26 -15.57 -7.17
N LEU A 105 -0.93 -15.22 -8.39
CA LEU A 105 -0.46 -13.89 -8.75
C LEU A 105 -1.59 -12.88 -8.50
N ALA A 106 -1.31 -11.88 -7.68
CA ALA A 106 -2.18 -10.72 -7.53
C ALA A 106 -1.94 -9.76 -8.71
N GLU A 107 -3.01 -9.11 -9.19
CA GLU A 107 -2.89 -7.99 -10.11
C GLU A 107 -2.16 -6.84 -9.39
N ALA A 108 -1.01 -6.43 -9.91
CA ALA A 108 -0.33 -5.23 -9.47
C ALA A 108 -1.09 -4.03 -10.04
N PHE A 109 -1.72 -3.23 -9.17
CA PHE A 109 -2.41 -2.02 -9.61
C PHE A 109 -1.40 -0.90 -9.85
N GLU A 110 -1.44 -0.31 -11.03
CA GLU A 110 -0.57 0.79 -11.45
C GLU A 110 -1.40 2.02 -11.81
N GLY A 111 -1.03 3.16 -11.25
CA GLY A 111 -1.67 4.44 -11.53
C GLY A 111 -0.82 5.59 -11.01
N ALA A 112 -1.17 6.81 -11.42
CA ALA A 112 -0.40 7.99 -11.10
C ALA A 112 -1.26 9.23 -10.86
N ILE A 113 -0.83 10.11 -9.95
CA ILE A 113 -1.33 11.47 -9.85
C ILE A 113 -0.73 12.25 -11.01
N SER A 114 -1.52 12.41 -12.07
CA SER A 114 -1.07 12.98 -13.35
C SER A 114 -1.06 14.51 -13.36
N LYS A 115 -1.89 15.14 -12.52
CA LYS A 115 -2.06 16.60 -12.46
C LYS A 115 -2.68 17.01 -11.12
N MET A 116 -2.29 18.17 -10.60
CA MET A 116 -2.91 18.81 -9.44
C MET A 116 -3.00 20.32 -9.64
N GLU A 117 -4.17 20.89 -9.35
CA GLU A 117 -4.44 22.32 -9.45
C GLU A 117 -5.18 22.84 -8.21
N LEU A 118 -4.91 24.10 -7.87
CA LEU A 118 -5.69 24.88 -6.92
C LEU A 118 -6.53 25.89 -7.70
N GLU A 119 -7.84 25.83 -7.52
CA GLU A 119 -8.76 26.88 -7.95
C GLU A 119 -8.94 27.91 -6.82
N TYR A 120 -8.79 29.19 -7.17
CA TYR A 120 -8.99 30.35 -6.29
C TYR A 120 -9.42 31.54 -7.16
N ASP A 121 -10.35 32.36 -6.67
CA ASP A 121 -10.88 33.53 -7.40
C ASP A 121 -11.28 33.22 -8.86
N GLU A 122 -11.98 32.09 -9.08
CA GLU A 122 -12.38 31.58 -10.40
C GLU A 122 -11.21 31.30 -11.39
N SER A 123 -9.97 31.39 -10.91
CA SER A 123 -8.73 31.06 -11.61
C SER A 123 -8.17 29.71 -11.14
N ARG A 124 -7.32 29.08 -11.95
CA ARG A 124 -6.62 27.83 -11.61
C ARG A 124 -5.12 27.99 -11.75
N ALA A 125 -4.38 27.45 -10.79
CA ALA A 125 -2.93 27.35 -10.84
C ALA A 125 -2.46 25.93 -10.52
N SER A 126 -1.36 25.50 -11.14
CA SER A 126 -0.69 24.24 -10.78
C SER A 126 -0.24 24.27 -9.33
N ILE A 127 -0.31 23.13 -8.66
CA ILE A 127 0.21 22.96 -7.29
C ILE A 127 1.72 22.64 -7.37
N PRO A 128 2.59 23.32 -6.58
CA PRO A 128 2.30 24.40 -5.64
C PRO A 128 1.94 25.73 -6.31
N ALA A 129 0.90 26.40 -5.81
CA ALA A 129 0.48 27.71 -6.28
C ALA A 129 1.09 28.86 -5.43
N TYR A 130 1.34 30.01 -6.03
CA TYR A 130 2.05 31.12 -5.37
C TYR A 130 1.32 32.46 -5.50
N ASN A 131 1.60 33.37 -4.56
CA ASN A 131 1.03 34.71 -4.51
C ASN A 131 -0.50 34.70 -4.42
N ILE A 132 -1.04 33.76 -3.64
CA ILE A 132 -2.49 33.63 -3.48
C ILE A 132 -2.99 34.72 -2.52
N PRO A 133 -3.95 35.56 -2.92
CA PRO A 133 -4.49 36.58 -2.03
C PRO A 133 -5.13 35.96 -0.77
N GLN A 134 -4.84 36.55 0.39
CA GLN A 134 -5.51 36.21 1.64
C GLN A 134 -7.00 36.54 1.57
N ASN A 135 -7.81 35.69 2.19
CA ASN A 135 -9.28 35.71 2.29
C ASN A 135 -10.04 35.18 1.06
N ASP A 136 -9.35 34.55 0.12
CA ASP A 136 -9.97 33.77 -0.94
C ASP A 136 -10.41 32.38 -0.44
N ARG A 137 -11.11 31.65 -1.32
CA ARG A 137 -11.48 30.25 -1.11
C ARG A 137 -10.72 29.34 -2.06
N GLY A 138 -10.00 28.38 -1.52
CA GLY A 138 -9.35 27.32 -2.28
C GLY A 138 -10.31 26.19 -2.62
N LEU A 139 -10.10 25.55 -3.78
CA LEU A 139 -10.72 24.30 -4.18
C LEU A 139 -9.66 23.44 -4.88
N VAL A 140 -9.43 22.22 -4.39
CA VAL A 140 -8.39 21.33 -4.93
C VAL A 140 -8.96 20.44 -6.03
N HIS A 141 -8.20 20.32 -7.12
CA HIS A 141 -8.45 19.42 -8.23
C HIS A 141 -7.27 18.47 -8.40
N VAL A 142 -7.53 17.17 -8.47
CA VAL A 142 -6.51 16.12 -8.63
C VAL A 142 -6.94 15.17 -9.73
N TRP A 143 -6.05 14.87 -10.68
CA TRP A 143 -6.30 13.89 -11.73
C TRP A 143 -5.54 12.61 -11.46
N GLY A 144 -6.25 11.54 -11.10
CA GLY A 144 -5.69 10.19 -11.05
C GLY A 144 -5.73 9.55 -12.44
N ARG A 145 -4.61 9.01 -12.91
CA ARG A 145 -4.51 8.26 -14.17
C ARG A 145 -4.46 6.76 -13.87
N ASN A 146 -5.22 6.00 -14.64
CA ASN A 146 -5.19 4.54 -14.62
C ASN A 146 -4.11 4.05 -15.59
N ASP A 147 -3.03 3.45 -15.08
CA ASP A 147 -1.93 2.92 -15.90
C ASP A 147 -2.09 1.41 -16.19
N MET A 148 -3.23 0.82 -15.82
CA MET A 148 -3.59 -0.55 -16.18
C MET A 148 -4.09 -0.67 -17.63
N ASP A 149 -4.01 -1.88 -18.19
CA ASP A 149 -4.57 -2.23 -19.50
C ASP A 149 -6.10 -2.40 -19.51
N SER A 150 -6.72 -2.37 -18.33
CA SER A 150 -8.16 -2.55 -18.11
C SER A 150 -8.76 -1.33 -17.40
N ALA A 151 -10.08 -1.15 -17.49
CA ALA A 151 -10.75 -0.06 -16.77
C ALA A 151 -10.74 -0.32 -15.26
N GLN A 152 -10.30 0.67 -14.48
CA GLN A 152 -10.19 0.57 -13.02
C GLN A 152 -10.99 1.67 -12.33
N ARG A 153 -11.61 1.34 -11.21
CA ARG A 153 -12.27 2.33 -10.36
C ARG A 153 -11.22 3.03 -9.49
N LEU A 154 -11.04 4.33 -9.71
CA LEU A 154 -10.10 5.12 -8.94
C LEU A 154 -10.70 5.63 -7.62
N GLY A 155 -9.88 5.68 -6.58
CA GLY A 155 -10.20 6.29 -5.29
C GLY A 155 -9.17 7.35 -4.94
N ILE A 156 -9.57 8.38 -4.20
CA ILE A 156 -8.68 9.43 -3.72
C ILE A 156 -8.94 9.72 -2.26
N TRP A 157 -7.89 10.11 -1.55
CA TRP A 157 -7.97 10.81 -0.27
C TRP A 157 -6.96 11.95 -0.28
N TRP A 158 -7.32 13.11 0.28
CA TRP A 158 -6.36 14.14 0.61
C TRP A 158 -6.73 14.94 1.84
N ARG A 159 -5.72 15.62 2.39
CA ARG A 159 -5.85 16.53 3.54
C ARG A 159 -5.04 17.78 3.31
N VAL A 160 -5.66 18.94 3.52
CA VAL A 160 -5.04 20.26 3.46
C VAL A 160 -4.85 20.81 4.87
N LYS A 161 -3.67 21.35 5.16
CA LYS A 161 -3.39 22.06 6.42
C LYS A 161 -2.98 23.50 6.18
N ASP A 162 -3.42 24.38 7.08
CA ASP A 162 -3.01 25.77 7.13
C ASP A 162 -1.57 25.96 7.64
N PRO A 163 -1.04 27.20 7.65
CA PRO A 163 0.31 27.48 8.13
C PRO A 163 0.57 27.13 9.59
N ASP A 164 -0.48 27.04 10.42
CA ASP A 164 -0.38 26.62 11.83
C ASP A 164 -0.49 25.10 12.00
N GLY A 165 -0.66 24.36 10.89
CA GLY A 165 -0.80 22.91 10.86
C GLY A 165 -2.21 22.39 11.14
N VAL A 166 -3.22 23.27 11.18
CA VAL A 166 -4.63 22.92 11.37
C VAL A 166 -5.21 22.41 10.06
N THR A 167 -5.92 21.27 10.10
CA THR A 167 -6.62 20.75 8.93
C THR A 167 -7.81 21.64 8.56
N VAL A 168 -7.75 22.22 7.37
CA VAL A 168 -8.81 23.08 6.80
C VAL A 168 -9.68 22.35 5.79
N GLU A 169 -9.21 21.22 5.26
CA GLU A 169 -9.97 20.35 4.39
C GLU A 169 -9.47 18.90 4.50
N GLU A 170 -10.40 17.95 4.46
CA GLU A 170 -10.13 16.54 4.25
C GLU A 170 -11.20 16.00 3.32
N TYR A 171 -10.78 15.35 2.24
CA TYR A 171 -11.66 14.86 1.19
C TYR A 171 -11.30 13.43 0.81
N ALA A 172 -12.33 12.63 0.56
CA ALA A 172 -12.16 11.28 0.04
C ALA A 172 -13.34 10.90 -0.83
N ALA A 173 -13.06 10.24 -1.95
CA ALA A 173 -14.09 9.75 -2.85
C ALA A 173 -13.60 8.55 -3.65
N TRP A 174 -14.56 7.75 -4.10
CA TRP A 174 -14.36 6.76 -5.15
C TRP A 174 -15.12 7.22 -6.39
N GLU A 175 -14.50 7.08 -7.55
CA GLU A 175 -15.11 7.35 -8.85
C GLU A 175 -16.45 6.61 -8.98
N ALA A 176 -17.45 7.28 -9.57
CA ALA A 176 -18.72 6.66 -9.95
C ALA A 176 -18.62 6.08 -11.36
N TRP A 177 -19.43 5.07 -11.68
CA TRP A 177 -19.46 4.49 -13.02
C TRP A 177 -19.84 5.54 -14.08
N PRO A 178 -19.22 5.53 -15.29
CA PRO A 178 -18.23 4.57 -15.79
C PRO A 178 -16.83 4.79 -15.21
N TYR A 179 -16.09 3.70 -15.02
CA TYR A 179 -14.74 3.74 -14.46
C TYR A 179 -13.69 4.17 -15.48
N THR A 180 -12.57 4.67 -14.99
CA THR A 180 -11.46 5.18 -15.79
C THR A 180 -10.86 4.09 -16.68
N GLY A 181 -10.94 4.28 -18.00
CA GLY A 181 -10.33 3.37 -18.98
C GLY A 181 -8.79 3.37 -18.92
N ALA A 182 -8.18 2.38 -19.56
CA ALA A 182 -6.73 2.24 -19.66
C ALA A 182 -6.06 3.53 -20.19
N GLY A 183 -4.99 3.97 -19.52
CA GLY A 183 -4.22 5.18 -19.83
C GLY A 183 -4.97 6.51 -19.64
N SER A 184 -6.23 6.49 -19.22
CA SER A 184 -7.08 7.68 -19.05
C SER A 184 -6.98 8.22 -17.63
N ALA A 185 -7.43 9.47 -17.43
CA ALA A 185 -7.44 10.12 -16.11
C ALA A 185 -8.84 10.58 -15.69
N HIS A 186 -9.08 10.55 -14.38
CA HIS A 186 -10.29 11.03 -13.73
C HIS A 186 -9.99 12.23 -12.84
N GLU A 187 -10.79 13.30 -12.96
CA GLU A 187 -10.71 14.48 -12.11
C GLU A 187 -11.51 14.27 -10.83
N PHE A 188 -10.83 14.34 -9.70
CA PHE A 188 -11.45 14.48 -8.38
C PHE A 188 -11.45 15.95 -7.97
N ILE A 189 -12.60 16.43 -7.49
CA ILE A 189 -12.80 17.81 -7.05
C ILE A 189 -13.22 17.79 -5.57
N GLY A 190 -12.50 18.52 -4.73
CA GLY A 190 -12.71 18.52 -3.29
C GLY A 190 -13.79 19.46 -2.78
N GLY A 191 -13.67 19.81 -1.50
CA GLY A 191 -14.46 20.86 -0.87
C GLY A 191 -13.79 22.24 -1.01
N ARG A 192 -14.58 23.31 -0.88
CA ARG A 192 -14.02 24.67 -0.71
C ARG A 192 -13.55 24.88 0.74
N PHE A 193 -12.40 25.54 0.91
CA PHE A 193 -11.84 25.92 2.23
C PHE A 193 -11.29 27.35 2.23
N SER A 194 -11.11 27.93 3.41
CA SER A 194 -10.64 29.31 3.57
C SER A 194 -9.12 29.43 3.45
N LEU A 195 -8.65 30.45 2.73
CA LEU A 195 -7.25 30.87 2.65
C LEU A 195 -7.05 32.16 3.46
N ASP A 196 -7.41 32.11 4.74
CA ASP A 196 -7.49 33.26 5.64
C ASP A 196 -6.19 33.58 6.40
N LYS A 197 -5.15 32.75 6.28
CA LYS A 197 -3.86 32.95 6.94
C LYS A 197 -2.75 33.16 5.92
N PRO A 198 -1.88 34.18 6.08
CA PRO A 198 -0.70 34.30 5.25
C PRO A 198 0.29 33.17 5.59
N GLY A 199 0.97 32.64 4.59
CA GLY A 199 1.96 31.57 4.75
C GLY A 199 1.72 30.36 3.86
N ALA A 200 2.49 29.30 4.09
CA ALA A 200 2.43 28.07 3.31
C ALA A 200 1.34 27.14 3.83
N TYR A 201 0.40 26.79 2.96
CA TYR A 201 -0.53 25.69 3.16
C TYR A 201 0.11 24.41 2.63
N SER A 202 -0.18 23.27 3.25
CA SER A 202 0.35 21.97 2.83
C SER A 202 -0.78 21.03 2.41
N ILE A 203 -0.47 20.06 1.55
CA ILE A 203 -1.40 19.02 1.12
C ILE A 203 -0.69 17.66 1.11
N SER A 204 -1.44 16.63 1.53
CA SER A 204 -1.08 15.22 1.34
C SER A 204 -2.19 14.54 0.55
N VAL A 205 -1.85 13.83 -0.51
CA VAL A 205 -2.75 13.18 -1.46
C VAL A 205 -2.35 11.71 -1.59
N GLN A 206 -3.34 10.82 -1.65
CA GLN A 206 -3.17 9.40 -1.89
C GLN A 206 -4.18 8.95 -2.95
N LEU A 207 -3.69 8.27 -3.98
CA LEU A 207 -4.47 7.67 -5.06
C LEU A 207 -4.58 6.16 -4.84
N PHE A 208 -5.78 5.62 -5.02
CA PHE A 208 -6.10 4.23 -4.75
C PHE A 208 -6.76 3.53 -5.94
N MET A 209 -6.61 2.21 -5.97
CA MET A 209 -7.39 1.27 -6.77
C MET A 209 -7.91 0.14 -5.88
N ASN A 210 -8.76 -0.72 -6.44
CA ASN A 210 -9.31 -1.91 -5.77
C ASN A 210 -10.12 -1.58 -4.49
N PRO A 211 -11.36 -1.07 -4.59
CA PRO A 211 -12.13 -0.59 -3.44
C PRO A 211 -12.37 -1.65 -2.35
N ASP A 212 -12.43 -2.94 -2.71
CA ASP A 212 -12.66 -4.03 -1.76
C ASP A 212 -11.41 -4.35 -0.91
N ALA A 213 -10.22 -4.05 -1.43
CA ALA A 213 -8.96 -4.18 -0.74
C ALA A 213 -8.01 -3.06 -1.22
N GLN A 214 -8.23 -1.85 -0.69
CA GLN A 214 -7.63 -0.61 -1.19
C GLN A 214 -6.12 -0.73 -1.37
N VAL A 215 -5.66 -0.52 -2.60
CA VAL A 215 -4.24 -0.48 -2.96
C VAL A 215 -3.89 0.96 -3.26
N MET A 216 -2.95 1.55 -2.50
CA MET A 216 -2.42 2.87 -2.80
C MET A 216 -1.44 2.76 -3.97
N VAL A 217 -1.75 3.41 -5.08
CA VAL A 217 -0.98 3.33 -6.33
C VAL A 217 -0.06 4.54 -6.53
N ASP A 218 -0.38 5.69 -5.94
CA ASP A 218 0.50 6.86 -5.95
C ASP A 218 0.19 7.78 -4.76
N SER A 219 1.13 8.65 -4.40
CA SER A 219 0.95 9.64 -3.35
C SER A 219 1.79 10.90 -3.56
N TYR A 220 1.30 12.03 -3.07
CA TYR A 220 2.01 13.29 -3.05
C TYR A 220 1.91 13.92 -1.66
N SER A 221 3.00 14.50 -1.16
CA SER A 221 2.96 15.34 0.03
C SER A 221 3.88 16.53 -0.13
N GLY A 222 3.35 17.74 0.07
CA GLY A 222 4.12 18.96 -0.16
C GLY A 222 3.33 20.23 0.10
N THR A 223 3.86 21.33 -0.43
CA THR A 223 3.20 22.65 -0.36
C THR A 223 2.01 22.66 -1.32
N LEU A 224 0.85 23.04 -0.80
CA LEU A 224 -0.33 23.33 -1.62
C LEU A 224 -0.18 24.69 -2.29
N CYS A 225 -0.01 25.73 -1.46
CA CYS A 225 0.14 27.09 -1.93
C CYS A 225 0.83 28.00 -0.90
N ALA A 226 1.22 29.19 -1.35
CA ALA A 226 1.67 30.28 -0.49
C ALA A 226 0.71 31.48 -0.57
N VAL A 227 0.05 31.77 0.55
CA VAL A 227 -0.89 32.90 0.70
C VAL A 227 -0.13 34.15 1.15
N VAL A 228 -0.40 35.27 0.48
CA VAL A 228 0.17 36.59 0.79
C VAL A 228 -0.88 37.49 1.43
N SER A 229 -0.48 38.24 2.45
CA SER A 229 -1.42 39.14 3.12
C SER A 229 -1.88 40.25 2.19
N THR A 230 -3.18 40.55 2.23
CA THR A 230 -3.82 41.64 1.50
C THR A 230 -3.87 42.95 2.30
N ALA A 231 -3.06 43.07 3.37
CA ALA A 231 -3.06 44.26 4.22
C ALA A 231 -2.88 45.54 3.38
N PRO A 232 -3.75 46.56 3.54
CA PRO A 232 -3.58 47.82 2.84
C PRO A 232 -2.27 48.46 3.26
N VAL A 233 -1.41 48.76 2.28
CA VAL A 233 -0.23 49.58 2.50
C VAL A 233 -0.71 51.03 2.57
N PHE A 234 -0.79 51.60 3.77
CA PHE A 234 -1.02 53.04 3.92
C PHE A 234 0.28 53.77 3.53
N SER A 235 0.31 54.35 2.33
CA SER A 235 1.45 55.14 1.86
C SER A 235 1.54 56.51 2.51
N SER A 236 0.44 57.00 3.09
CA SER A 236 0.41 58.25 3.85
C SER A 236 -0.79 58.30 4.80
N LEU A 237 -0.60 58.97 5.93
CA LEU A 237 -1.65 59.39 6.85
C LEU A 237 -1.66 60.92 6.85
N SER A 238 -2.80 61.54 6.56
CA SER A 238 -2.95 63.00 6.64
C SER A 238 -4.05 63.36 7.64
N ILE A 239 -3.70 64.19 8.62
CA ILE A 239 -4.62 64.77 9.59
C ILE A 239 -5.11 66.09 8.98
N LYS A 240 -6.41 66.19 8.69
CA LYS A 240 -6.99 67.40 8.10
C LYS A 240 -7.19 68.52 9.11
N ASP A 241 -7.60 68.19 10.34
CA ASP A 241 -7.82 69.15 11.42
C ASP A 241 -7.47 68.53 12.77
N TYR A 242 -6.89 69.33 13.66
CA TYR A 242 -6.61 68.97 15.05
C TYR A 242 -7.25 70.02 15.96
N VAL A 243 -8.16 69.58 16.82
CA VAL A 243 -8.74 70.41 17.88
C VAL A 243 -8.19 69.92 19.20
N LYS A 244 -7.45 70.81 19.89
CA LYS A 244 -7.00 70.57 21.26
C LYS A 244 -8.17 70.89 22.20
N VAL A 245 -8.64 69.88 22.93
CA VAL A 245 -9.57 70.06 24.04
C VAL A 245 -8.81 70.54 25.27
#